data_AF-A0A0S4FS90-F1
#
_entry.id   AF-A0A0S4FS90-F1
#
_cell.length_a   1.000
_cell.length_b   1.000
_cell.length_c   1.000
_cell.angle_alpha   90.00
_cell.angle_beta   90.00
_cell.angle_gamma   90.00
#
_symmetry.space_group_name_H-M   'P 1'
#
loop_
_entity.id
_entity.type
_entity.pdbx_description
1 polymer ?
#
loop_
_entity_poly.entity_id
_entity_poly.type
_entity_poly.pdbx_seq_one_letter_code
_entity_poly.pdbx_strand_id
1 'polypeptide(L)'
;MEKTKISLKLLLVIAGLLAVLSISPVMADDSLASSESPKYQGDNQNSGQSPYTGPQTNQTPWNYTLNSSESITIAPAIGPDGTIYLPVTIRTNTHYYCDLKAINSDGTLKWNYTINYGAGSSTGFTGTPAIGSDGTIYIPGYTESGGFLLALNSDGTFKWNYITECWSGSNSPAIGNDGTIYTTGFYQGESSGGYRQYGILYAINPNGTSKWNYTITEPDYGMSWSHGSPAIGTDGTIYFTGEVATWGSFTSRLYAINPDGTVKWQKIINANPSYYTNLRISPVVAKDGSIIITPYYYNNVDHTSVVYVFNPDGSEKWNKIFPHTLIRGLALASDGTLYLTGWYENGNSITGILYAIGSDGSIKWNYTTDYPLNFNPVIGNDGTIYFGEGALPDTLYALNSDRTLKWSLPVQTTTAPVIGASGALYVGIVTDGLSGQIYSLLAIKSPYSPQNDPNTNSNDPANTVNAASKTIKMQETGLPINLMVLAVLMVLGGLIQTKRK
;
A
#
# COMPACT_ATOMS: atom_id res chain seq x y z
N MET A 1 -42.92 18.17 77.14
CA MET A 1 -42.95 17.39 75.90
C MET A 1 -42.80 18.36 74.73
N GLU A 2 -41.65 19.05 74.62
CA GLU A 2 -40.45 18.62 73.86
C GLU A 2 -40.79 18.39 72.39
N LYS A 3 -40.74 19.42 71.53
CA LYS A 3 -39.55 19.96 70.82
C LYS A 3 -38.70 18.88 70.15
N THR A 4 -38.88 18.74 68.83
CA THR A 4 -37.76 18.38 67.95
C THR A 4 -37.73 19.34 66.77
N LYS A 5 -36.88 20.36 66.90
CA LYS A 5 -36.34 21.14 65.78
C LYS A 5 -35.54 20.19 64.90
N ILE A 6 -35.99 19.91 63.68
CA ILE A 6 -35.10 19.38 62.66
C ILE A 6 -34.51 20.61 61.95
N SER A 7 -33.22 20.81 62.17
CA SER A 7 -32.47 21.96 61.69
C SER A 7 -32.38 21.97 60.18
N LEU A 8 -32.54 23.16 59.61
CA LEU A 8 -32.25 23.59 58.25
C LEU A 8 -30.73 23.49 57.91
N LYS A 9 -30.15 22.30 58.10
CA LYS A 9 -28.75 21.95 57.75
C LYS A 9 -28.65 20.66 56.92
N LEU A 10 -29.79 20.07 56.52
CA LEU A 10 -29.84 18.92 55.62
C LEU A 10 -30.52 19.25 54.28
N LEU A 11 -30.38 20.50 53.81
CA LEU A 11 -30.79 20.90 52.45
C LEU A 11 -29.68 21.64 51.68
N LEU A 12 -28.43 21.54 52.15
CA LEU A 12 -27.27 22.21 51.55
C LEU A 12 -26.10 21.27 51.26
N VAL A 13 -26.31 19.95 51.29
CA VAL A 13 -25.32 18.93 50.87
C VAL A 13 -25.70 18.25 49.54
N ILE A 14 -26.84 18.60 48.94
CA ILE A 14 -27.28 18.04 47.64
C ILE A 14 -27.29 19.10 46.50
N ALA A 15 -26.74 20.30 46.74
CA ALA A 15 -26.62 21.35 45.71
C ALA A 15 -25.15 21.75 45.42
N GLY A 16 -24.20 20.85 45.68
CA GLY A 16 -22.76 21.11 45.56
C GLY A 16 -21.94 20.07 44.79
N LEU A 17 -22.56 19.11 44.11
CA LEU A 17 -21.85 18.09 43.33
C LEU A 17 -22.67 17.65 42.12
N LEU A 18 -22.86 18.56 41.17
CA LEU A 18 -23.26 18.24 39.79
C LEU A 18 -22.84 19.38 38.85
N ALA A 19 -21.57 19.73 38.94
CA ALA A 19 -20.81 20.18 37.78
C ALA A 19 -19.76 19.10 37.54
N VAL A 20 -20.21 17.95 37.02
CA VAL A 20 -19.30 17.14 36.21
C VAL A 20 -19.03 18.06 35.02
N LEU A 21 -17.88 18.73 35.05
CA LEU A 21 -17.22 19.13 33.83
C LEU A 21 -17.17 17.84 33.02
N SER A 22 -18.08 17.71 32.04
CA SER A 22 -17.82 16.88 30.89
C SER A 22 -16.64 17.56 30.20
N ILE A 23 -15.45 17.31 30.73
CA ILE A 23 -14.28 17.17 29.89
C ILE A 23 -14.71 15.99 29.03
N SER A 24 -15.30 16.27 27.87
CA SER A 24 -15.26 15.31 26.78
C SER A 24 -13.82 14.79 26.81
N PRO A 25 -13.57 13.47 26.84
CA PRO A 25 -12.22 13.04 26.53
C PRO A 25 -11.86 13.82 25.27
N VAL A 26 -10.77 14.58 25.31
CA VAL A 26 -10.14 15.01 24.07
C VAL A 26 -10.02 13.70 23.34
N MET A 27 -10.88 13.49 22.33
CA MET A 27 -10.79 12.28 21.54
C MET A 27 -9.35 12.32 21.07
N ALA A 28 -8.58 11.30 21.46
CA ALA A 28 -7.32 11.09 20.79
C ALA A 28 -7.68 11.18 19.31
N ASP A 29 -7.05 12.14 18.63
CA ASP A 29 -7.20 12.25 17.20
C ASP A 29 -6.59 10.94 16.68
N ASP A 30 -7.46 9.98 16.41
CA ASP A 30 -7.11 8.66 15.89
C ASP A 30 -7.19 8.68 14.35
N SER A 31 -7.21 9.87 13.74
CA SER A 31 -7.16 10.03 12.28
C SER A 31 -5.91 9.38 11.68
N LEU A 32 -5.86 9.31 10.35
CA LEU A 32 -4.66 8.83 9.68
C LEU A 32 -3.45 9.66 10.15
N ALA A 33 -2.39 8.99 10.59
CA ALA A 33 -1.20 9.68 11.04
C ALA A 33 -0.72 10.70 10.00
N SER A 34 -0.35 11.89 10.46
CA SER A 34 0.42 12.85 9.67
C SER A 34 1.88 12.38 9.54
N SER A 35 2.08 11.18 8.99
CA SER A 35 3.39 10.54 8.85
C SER A 35 3.80 10.35 7.40
N GLU A 36 4.93 9.68 7.22
CA GLU A 36 5.72 9.69 6.00
C GLU A 36 5.07 8.92 4.84
N SER A 37 4.50 7.76 5.19
CA SER A 37 3.64 6.91 4.36
C SER A 37 2.84 6.00 5.30
N PRO A 38 1.86 6.54 6.04
CA PRO A 38 1.12 5.84 7.11
C PRO A 38 0.36 4.62 6.62
N LYS A 39 0.12 4.49 5.32
CA LYS A 39 -0.59 3.37 4.70
C LYS A 39 -0.25 3.19 3.24
N TYR A 40 -0.92 2.23 2.60
CA TYR A 40 -0.91 2.03 1.14
C TYR A 40 -1.00 3.35 0.37
N GLN A 41 -0.08 3.54 -0.60
CA GLN A 41 0.04 4.74 -1.43
C GLN A 41 0.19 6.07 -0.66
N GLY A 42 0.60 6.01 0.62
CA GLY A 42 1.02 7.17 1.40
C GLY A 42 -0.10 8.01 2.02
N ASP A 43 -1.32 7.98 1.48
CA ASP A 43 -2.41 8.82 1.97
C ASP A 43 -3.78 8.16 1.83
N ASN A 44 -4.79 8.76 2.48
CA ASN A 44 -6.19 8.33 2.42
C ASN A 44 -6.80 8.42 1.03
N GLN A 45 -6.23 9.21 0.12
CA GLN A 45 -6.69 9.32 -1.25
C GLN A 45 -6.11 8.23 -2.16
N ASN A 46 -5.20 7.40 -1.64
CA ASN A 46 -4.38 6.44 -2.40
C ASN A 46 -3.65 7.12 -3.56
N SER A 47 -3.07 8.31 -3.37
CA SER A 47 -2.49 9.07 -4.49
C SER A 47 -1.11 8.56 -4.93
N GLY A 48 -0.32 7.98 -4.03
CA GLY A 48 1.07 7.61 -4.32
C GLY A 48 2.01 8.82 -4.40
N GLN A 49 1.52 10.03 -4.09
CA GLN A 49 2.30 11.25 -3.97
C GLN A 49 2.83 11.38 -2.54
N SER A 50 4.15 11.34 -2.39
CA SER A 50 4.81 11.67 -1.14
C SER A 50 4.94 13.19 -0.99
N PRO A 51 4.73 13.75 0.22
CA PRO A 51 5.08 15.14 0.51
C PRO A 51 6.59 15.35 0.70
N TYR A 52 7.39 14.27 0.60
CA TYR A 52 8.84 14.32 0.73
C TYR A 52 9.54 14.08 -0.60
N THR A 53 10.67 14.75 -0.78
CA THR A 53 11.56 14.48 -1.93
C THR A 53 12.32 13.19 -1.66
N GLY A 54 12.19 12.22 -2.57
CA GLY A 54 12.93 10.98 -2.53
C GLY A 54 14.41 11.14 -2.91
N PRO A 55 15.17 10.04 -2.95
CA PRO A 55 16.59 10.07 -3.26
C PRO A 55 16.85 10.52 -4.70
N GLN A 56 17.78 11.47 -4.84
CA GLN A 56 18.24 12.05 -6.10
C GLN A 56 19.39 11.27 -6.74
N THR A 57 19.97 10.34 -5.97
CA THR A 57 21.07 9.45 -6.36
C THR A 57 20.83 8.08 -5.75
N ASN A 58 21.36 7.02 -6.35
CA ASN A 58 21.34 5.66 -5.79
C ASN A 58 22.53 5.36 -4.84
N GLN A 59 23.22 6.39 -4.34
CA GLN A 59 24.36 6.25 -3.42
C GLN A 59 23.88 5.96 -1.99
N THR A 60 24.65 5.20 -1.21
CA THR A 60 24.38 4.84 0.20
C THR A 60 23.12 3.99 0.49
N PRO A 61 22.90 2.86 -0.20
CA PRO A 61 21.86 1.93 0.22
C PRO A 61 22.24 1.20 1.52
N TRP A 62 21.25 0.94 2.38
CA TRP A 62 21.36 -0.11 3.40
C TRP A 62 20.29 -1.16 3.17
N ASN A 63 20.59 -2.39 3.57
CA ASN A 63 19.68 -3.52 3.47
C ASN A 63 19.43 -4.13 4.85
N TYR A 64 18.17 -4.34 5.20
CA TYR A 64 17.78 -5.26 6.26
C TYR A 64 17.47 -6.62 5.64
N THR A 65 18.43 -7.54 5.71
CA THR A 65 18.34 -8.86 5.09
C THR A 65 17.57 -9.83 5.96
N LEU A 66 16.62 -10.53 5.35
CA LEU A 66 15.79 -11.53 6.02
C LEU A 66 16.43 -12.92 5.97
N ASN A 67 15.91 -13.83 6.79
CA ASN A 67 16.26 -15.24 6.73
C ASN A 67 15.74 -15.88 5.44
N SER A 68 16.32 -17.01 5.02
CA SER A 68 15.98 -17.69 3.77
C SER A 68 14.54 -18.22 3.70
N SER A 69 13.87 -18.42 4.84
CA SER A 69 12.47 -18.82 4.91
C SER A 69 11.49 -17.65 4.86
N GLU A 70 11.99 -16.41 4.89
CA GLU A 70 11.19 -15.20 5.00
C GLU A 70 11.09 -14.49 3.65
N SER A 71 9.93 -13.87 3.39
CA SER A 71 9.67 -13.13 2.16
C SER A 71 8.90 -11.83 2.41
N ILE A 72 9.23 -10.80 1.63
CA ILE A 72 8.53 -9.51 1.61
C ILE A 72 7.71 -9.44 0.33
N THR A 73 6.39 -9.47 0.46
CA THR A 73 5.43 -9.39 -0.66
C THR A 73 4.44 -8.24 -0.50
N ILE A 74 4.51 -7.51 0.62
CA ILE A 74 3.62 -6.41 0.97
C ILE A 74 4.48 -5.18 1.26
N ALA A 75 4.13 -4.03 0.67
CA ALA A 75 4.85 -2.79 0.87
C ALA A 75 4.78 -2.37 2.35
N PRO A 76 5.87 -1.83 2.93
CA PRO A 76 5.87 -1.37 4.30
C PRO A 76 5.03 -0.09 4.48
N ALA A 77 4.68 0.21 5.73
CA ALA A 77 4.15 1.50 6.14
C ALA A 77 5.14 2.18 7.10
N ILE A 78 5.13 3.52 7.15
CA ILE A 78 6.08 4.28 7.97
C ILE A 78 5.34 5.19 8.96
N GLY A 79 5.64 5.00 10.24
CA GLY A 79 5.04 5.74 11.35
C GLY A 79 5.58 7.16 11.50
N PRO A 80 4.93 8.01 12.31
CA PRO A 80 5.37 9.38 12.58
C PRO A 80 6.79 9.50 13.15
N ASP A 81 7.25 8.46 13.84
CA ASP A 81 8.59 8.41 14.46
C ASP A 81 9.67 7.84 13.51
N GLY A 82 9.34 7.63 12.23
CA GLY A 82 10.23 7.01 11.25
C GLY A 82 10.37 5.50 11.39
N THR A 83 9.61 4.84 12.27
CA THR A 83 9.57 3.38 12.36
C THR A 83 8.92 2.80 11.10
N ILE A 84 9.61 1.83 10.49
CA ILE A 84 9.16 1.11 9.31
C ILE A 84 8.48 -0.18 9.78
N TYR A 85 7.19 -0.33 9.48
CA TYR A 85 6.42 -1.52 9.78
C TYR A 85 6.36 -2.42 8.54
N LEU A 86 7.07 -3.56 8.63
CA LEU A 86 7.31 -4.48 7.54
C LEU A 86 6.56 -5.81 7.77
N PRO A 87 5.49 -6.09 7.00
CA PRO A 87 4.86 -7.40 6.98
C PRO A 87 5.77 -8.42 6.29
N VAL A 88 6.02 -9.54 6.97
CA VAL A 88 6.89 -10.62 6.49
C VAL A 88 6.13 -11.94 6.54
N THR A 89 6.16 -12.70 5.43
CA THR A 89 5.67 -14.09 5.41
C THR A 89 6.82 -15.04 5.68
N ILE A 90 6.59 -16.04 6.51
CA ILE A 90 7.57 -17.05 6.91
C ILE A 90 7.07 -18.42 6.45
N ARG A 91 7.86 -19.10 5.61
CA ARG A 91 7.53 -20.40 5.05
C ARG A 91 8.22 -21.51 5.83
N THR A 92 7.47 -22.55 6.15
CA THR A 92 7.99 -23.80 6.72
C THR A 92 7.66 -24.96 5.79
N ASN A 93 8.12 -26.17 6.13
CA ASN A 93 7.81 -27.38 5.36
C ASN A 93 6.33 -27.79 5.44
N THR A 94 5.56 -27.30 6.42
CA THR A 94 4.19 -27.77 6.68
C THR A 94 3.12 -26.69 6.56
N HIS A 95 3.49 -25.42 6.72
CA HIS A 95 2.58 -24.27 6.72
C HIS A 95 3.39 -22.98 6.51
N TYR A 96 2.71 -21.85 6.35
CA TYR A 96 3.32 -20.53 6.40
C TYR A 96 2.61 -19.67 7.44
N TYR A 97 3.36 -18.74 8.03
CA TYR A 97 2.86 -17.81 9.06
C TYR A 97 3.45 -16.41 8.83
N CYS A 98 3.15 -15.43 9.68
CA CYS A 98 3.61 -14.06 9.46
C CYS A 98 4.19 -13.37 10.69
N ASP A 99 5.11 -12.45 10.40
CA ASP A 99 5.70 -11.50 11.34
C ASP A 99 5.36 -10.08 10.89
N LEU A 100 5.02 -9.20 11.83
CA LEU A 100 5.14 -7.77 11.64
C LEU A 100 6.44 -7.32 12.32
N LYS A 101 7.43 -6.90 11.52
CA LYS A 101 8.70 -6.40 12.04
C LYS A 101 8.68 -4.87 12.05
N ALA A 102 8.98 -4.26 13.18
CA ALA A 102 9.25 -2.83 13.26
C ALA A 102 10.75 -2.59 13.15
N ILE A 103 11.15 -1.78 12.18
CA ILE A 103 12.56 -1.49 11.86
C ILE A 103 12.78 0.01 12.06
N ASN A 104 13.85 0.37 12.76
CA ASN A 104 14.25 1.76 12.92
C ASN A 104 14.72 2.33 11.58
N SER A 105 14.71 3.66 11.43
CA SER A 105 15.18 4.33 10.21
C SER A 105 16.65 4.04 9.84
N ASP A 106 17.44 3.57 10.81
CA ASP A 106 18.84 3.13 10.63
C ASP A 106 19.00 1.66 10.21
N GLY A 107 17.88 0.94 10.05
CA GLY A 107 17.85 -0.46 9.64
C GLY A 107 17.92 -1.47 10.78
N THR A 108 17.96 -1.05 12.04
CA THR A 108 17.96 -1.99 13.19
C THR A 108 16.56 -2.46 13.55
N LEU A 109 16.41 -3.73 13.96
CA LEU A 109 15.12 -4.26 14.42
C LEU A 109 14.73 -3.63 15.76
N LYS A 110 13.55 -3.01 15.82
CA LYS A 110 12.96 -2.42 17.04
C LYS A 110 12.17 -3.47 17.82
N TRP A 111 11.27 -4.18 17.15
CA TRP A 111 10.50 -5.30 17.71
C TRP A 111 9.95 -6.19 16.60
N ASN A 112 9.49 -7.40 16.96
CA ASN A 112 8.70 -8.26 16.08
C ASN A 112 7.41 -8.69 16.78
N TYR A 113 6.35 -8.90 16.00
CA TYR A 113 5.11 -9.51 16.45
C TYR A 113 4.76 -10.69 15.53
N THR A 114 4.80 -11.91 16.07
CA THR A 114 4.55 -13.14 15.31
C THR A 114 3.12 -13.61 15.48
N ILE A 115 2.47 -13.96 14.39
CA ILE A 115 1.21 -14.70 14.37
C ILE A 115 1.52 -16.08 13.82
N ASN A 116 1.47 -17.11 14.67
CA ASN A 116 1.71 -18.50 14.30
C ASN A 116 0.80 -19.43 15.10
N TYR A 117 -0.08 -20.15 14.39
CA TYR A 117 -1.03 -21.10 14.99
C TYR A 117 -0.51 -22.54 15.04
N GLY A 118 0.75 -22.76 14.67
CA GLY A 118 1.41 -24.05 14.72
C GLY A 118 1.23 -24.88 13.44
N ALA A 119 1.79 -26.09 13.48
CA ALA A 119 1.87 -26.96 12.32
C ALA A 119 0.47 -27.29 11.76
N GLY A 120 0.33 -27.12 10.45
CA GLY A 120 -0.90 -27.41 9.72
C GLY A 120 -1.90 -26.26 9.69
N SER A 121 -1.59 -25.11 10.28
CA SER A 121 -2.42 -23.92 10.16
C SER A 121 -1.70 -22.74 9.53
N SER A 122 -2.18 -22.28 8.37
CA SER A 122 -1.55 -21.17 7.65
C SER A 122 -2.19 -19.81 7.98
N THR A 123 -1.34 -18.79 8.13
CA THR A 123 -1.75 -17.40 8.39
C THR A 123 -0.88 -16.43 7.62
N GLY A 124 -1.44 -15.28 7.27
CA GLY A 124 -0.71 -14.25 6.54
C GLY A 124 -1.36 -12.89 6.66
N PHE A 125 -0.56 -11.85 6.48
CA PHE A 125 -1.07 -10.51 6.22
C PHE A 125 -1.45 -10.37 4.75
N THR A 126 -2.37 -9.46 4.45
CA THR A 126 -2.87 -9.30 3.07
C THR A 126 -2.75 -7.89 2.53
N GLY A 127 -2.39 -6.90 3.34
CA GLY A 127 -2.25 -5.52 2.90
C GLY A 127 -1.22 -4.74 3.70
N THR A 128 -0.85 -3.59 3.16
CA THR A 128 0.03 -2.63 3.84
C THR A 128 -0.65 -2.16 5.13
N PRO A 129 0.06 -2.09 6.26
CA PRO A 129 -0.51 -1.59 7.51
C PRO A 129 -1.01 -0.15 7.37
N ALA A 130 -1.98 0.26 8.18
CA ALA A 130 -2.38 1.65 8.35
C ALA A 130 -2.03 2.13 9.76
N ILE A 131 -1.50 3.34 9.89
CA ILE A 131 -1.00 3.88 11.16
C ILE A 131 -1.86 5.08 11.57
N GLY A 132 -2.48 5.00 12.74
CA GLY A 132 -3.23 6.12 13.35
C GLY A 132 -2.29 7.19 13.91
N SER A 133 -2.77 8.42 14.05
CA SER A 133 -2.00 9.53 14.64
C SER A 133 -1.60 9.30 16.10
N ASP A 134 -2.28 8.40 16.80
CA ASP A 134 -1.89 7.92 18.13
C ASP A 134 -0.76 6.87 18.10
N GLY A 135 -0.29 6.48 16.91
CA GLY A 135 0.72 5.46 16.69
C GLY A 135 0.19 4.02 16.64
N THR A 136 -1.13 3.81 16.70
CA THR A 136 -1.72 2.47 16.54
C THR A 136 -1.50 1.93 15.15
N ILE A 137 -1.12 0.66 15.06
CA ILE A 137 -0.86 -0.03 13.79
C ILE A 137 -2.01 -0.99 13.52
N TYR A 138 -2.71 -0.79 12.41
CA TYR A 138 -3.81 -1.64 11.95
C TYR A 138 -3.34 -2.48 10.76
N ILE A 139 -3.35 -3.80 10.91
CA ILE A 139 -2.87 -4.72 9.87
C ILE A 139 -3.93 -5.81 9.58
N PRO A 140 -4.38 -5.94 8.32
CA PRO A 140 -5.32 -6.98 7.94
C PRO A 140 -4.59 -8.28 7.62
N GLY A 141 -5.24 -9.39 7.94
CA GLY A 141 -4.72 -10.71 7.63
C GLY A 141 -5.78 -11.79 7.70
N TYR A 142 -5.35 -13.03 7.56
CA TYR A 142 -6.20 -14.19 7.65
C TYR A 142 -5.58 -15.32 8.46
N THR A 143 -6.47 -16.17 8.92
CA THR A 143 -6.22 -17.50 9.45
C THR A 143 -7.08 -18.49 8.67
N GLU A 144 -6.92 -19.78 8.92
CA GLU A 144 -7.82 -20.79 8.36
C GLU A 144 -9.27 -20.66 8.82
N SER A 145 -9.50 -19.99 9.96
CA SER A 145 -10.84 -19.76 10.51
C SER A 145 -11.50 -18.49 9.98
N GLY A 146 -10.78 -17.68 9.19
CA GLY A 146 -11.28 -16.41 8.65
C GLY A 146 -10.27 -15.28 8.76
N GLY A 147 -10.67 -14.11 8.26
CA GLY A 147 -9.91 -12.87 8.24
C GLY A 147 -9.98 -12.12 9.56
N PHE A 148 -9.03 -11.22 9.76
CA PHE A 148 -8.99 -10.32 10.91
C PHE A 148 -8.43 -8.95 10.53
N LEU A 149 -8.72 -7.98 11.38
CA LEU A 149 -7.95 -6.75 11.52
C LEU A 149 -7.29 -6.76 12.90
N LEU A 150 -5.96 -6.71 12.94
CA LEU A 150 -5.18 -6.66 14.16
C LEU A 150 -4.78 -5.22 14.45
N ALA A 151 -4.95 -4.77 15.68
CA ALA A 151 -4.43 -3.50 16.17
C ALA A 151 -3.31 -3.74 17.18
N LEU A 152 -2.17 -3.11 16.95
CA LEU A 152 -1.03 -3.10 17.87
C LEU A 152 -0.72 -1.67 18.30
N ASN A 153 -0.21 -1.50 19.51
CA ASN A 153 0.39 -0.24 19.94
C ASN A 153 1.74 -0.02 19.23
N SER A 154 2.24 1.22 19.23
CA SER A 154 3.51 1.59 18.58
C SER A 154 4.74 0.82 19.10
N ASP A 155 4.65 0.29 20.33
CA ASP A 155 5.67 -0.56 20.97
C ASP A 155 5.57 -2.05 20.60
N GLY A 156 4.60 -2.42 19.75
CA GLY A 156 4.37 -3.78 19.28
C GLY A 156 3.47 -4.62 20.20
N THR A 157 2.99 -4.06 21.32
CA THR A 157 2.05 -4.78 22.19
C THR A 157 0.65 -4.86 21.58
N PHE A 158 -0.05 -5.96 21.84
CA PHE A 158 -1.42 -6.18 21.38
C PHE A 158 -2.38 -5.12 21.94
N LYS A 159 -3.19 -4.50 21.08
CA LYS A 159 -4.24 -3.55 21.47
C LYS A 159 -5.61 -4.23 21.42
N TRP A 160 -5.99 -4.76 20.26
CA TRP A 160 -7.22 -5.54 20.05
C TRP A 160 -7.17 -6.29 18.71
N ASN A 161 -8.09 -7.23 18.49
CA ASN A 161 -8.37 -7.79 17.17
C ASN A 161 -9.87 -7.72 16.86
N TYR A 162 -10.18 -7.55 15.57
CA TYR A 162 -11.53 -7.65 15.04
C TYR A 162 -11.57 -8.83 14.08
N ILE A 163 -12.33 -9.87 14.43
CA ILE A 163 -12.53 -11.03 13.56
C ILE A 163 -13.55 -10.63 12.50
N THR A 164 -13.15 -10.73 11.25
CA THR A 164 -14.04 -10.51 10.12
C THR A 164 -14.66 -11.85 9.71
N GLU A 165 -15.91 -11.86 9.27
CA GLU A 165 -16.57 -13.08 8.78
C GLU A 165 -16.00 -13.56 7.43
N CYS A 166 -15.01 -12.85 6.90
CA CYS A 166 -14.53 -12.97 5.53
C CYS A 166 -13.09 -13.48 5.44
N TRP A 167 -12.74 -14.10 4.31
CA TRP A 167 -11.34 -14.21 3.92
C TRP A 167 -10.87 -12.82 3.46
N SER A 168 -9.69 -12.39 3.91
CA SER A 168 -9.15 -11.08 3.52
C SER A 168 -8.53 -11.19 2.13
N GLY A 169 -9.02 -10.39 1.18
CA GLY A 169 -8.32 -10.14 -0.07
C GLY A 169 -7.08 -9.26 0.15
N SER A 170 -6.34 -8.97 -0.93
CA SER A 170 -5.22 -8.02 -0.92
C SER A 170 -5.70 -6.58 -0.70
N ASN A 171 -5.97 -6.22 0.56
CA ASN A 171 -6.65 -4.98 0.92
C ASN A 171 -5.90 -4.30 2.07
N SER A 172 -5.63 -3.00 1.94
CA SER A 172 -5.00 -2.20 3.00
C SER A 172 -6.06 -1.31 3.66
N PRO A 173 -6.05 -1.13 4.99
CA PRO A 173 -7.06 -0.31 5.67
C PRO A 173 -6.89 1.19 5.36
N ALA A 174 -7.97 1.94 5.49
CA ALA A 174 -7.96 3.41 5.52
C ALA A 174 -8.51 3.91 6.86
N ILE A 175 -8.09 5.09 7.31
CA ILE A 175 -8.46 5.63 8.62
C ILE A 175 -9.15 6.98 8.41
N GLY A 176 -10.44 7.07 8.75
CA GLY A 176 -11.21 8.32 8.66
C GLY A 176 -10.72 9.37 9.65
N ASN A 177 -11.11 10.63 9.43
CA ASN A 177 -10.73 11.74 10.32
C ASN A 177 -11.29 11.59 11.75
N ASP A 178 -12.30 10.75 11.95
CA ASP A 178 -12.86 10.42 13.27
C ASP A 178 -12.24 9.15 13.88
N GLY A 179 -11.18 8.63 13.26
CA GLY A 179 -10.49 7.39 13.64
C GLY A 179 -11.17 6.10 13.17
N THR A 180 -12.30 6.17 12.45
CA THR A 180 -12.94 4.95 11.92
C THR A 180 -12.01 4.22 10.96
N ILE A 181 -11.81 2.93 11.17
CA ILE A 181 -11.01 2.08 10.30
C ILE A 181 -11.91 1.43 9.26
N TYR A 182 -11.59 1.64 7.98
CA TYR A 182 -12.27 1.07 6.83
C TYR A 182 -11.43 -0.02 6.20
N THR A 183 -11.99 -1.22 6.05
CA THR A 183 -11.32 -2.35 5.38
C THR A 183 -12.30 -3.18 4.59
N THR A 184 -11.84 -3.73 3.46
CA THR A 184 -12.64 -4.58 2.57
C THR A 184 -12.31 -6.06 2.77
N GLY A 185 -13.28 -6.93 2.54
CA GLY A 185 -13.12 -8.38 2.55
C GLY A 185 -14.23 -9.10 1.77
N PHE A 186 -14.24 -10.42 1.78
CA PHE A 186 -15.35 -11.19 1.20
C PHE A 186 -15.71 -12.43 2.04
N TYR A 187 -16.99 -12.59 2.36
CA TYR A 187 -17.51 -13.79 2.99
C TYR A 187 -17.45 -14.97 2.00
N GLN A 188 -17.16 -16.16 2.52
CA GLN A 188 -17.19 -17.41 1.76
C GLN A 188 -17.65 -18.53 2.68
N GLY A 189 -18.88 -19.03 2.51
CA GLY A 189 -19.39 -20.08 3.38
C GLY A 189 -20.80 -20.56 3.05
N GLU A 190 -21.22 -21.62 3.73
CA GLU A 190 -22.58 -22.15 3.62
C GLU A 190 -23.61 -21.23 4.27
N SER A 191 -24.81 -21.19 3.71
CA SER A 191 -25.97 -20.52 4.27
C SER A 191 -27.20 -21.42 4.10
N SER A 192 -28.32 -21.09 4.75
CA SER A 192 -29.58 -21.84 4.61
C SER A 192 -30.11 -21.91 3.17
N GLY A 193 -29.60 -21.06 2.26
CA GLY A 193 -29.88 -21.07 0.82
C GLY A 193 -28.74 -21.62 -0.06
N GLY A 194 -27.78 -22.34 0.52
CA GLY A 194 -26.60 -22.86 -0.18
C GLY A 194 -25.33 -22.04 0.04
N TYR A 195 -24.27 -22.42 -0.67
CA TYR A 195 -22.97 -21.74 -0.60
C TYR A 195 -23.06 -20.30 -1.14
N ARG A 196 -22.56 -19.33 -0.37
CA ARG A 196 -22.60 -17.90 -0.72
C ARG A 196 -21.22 -17.26 -0.63
N GLN A 197 -20.96 -16.33 -1.54
CA GLN A 197 -19.81 -15.44 -1.49
C GLN A 197 -20.26 -13.99 -1.72
N TYR A 198 -19.87 -13.07 -0.85
CA TYR A 198 -20.20 -11.67 -1.01
C TYR A 198 -19.13 -10.74 -0.45
N GLY A 199 -18.93 -9.59 -1.11
CA GLY A 199 -17.99 -8.56 -0.69
C GLY A 199 -18.55 -7.73 0.45
N ILE A 200 -17.68 -7.27 1.36
CA ILE A 200 -18.05 -6.47 2.52
C ILE A 200 -17.04 -5.33 2.69
N LEU A 201 -17.55 -4.12 2.92
CA LEU A 201 -16.80 -3.01 3.50
C LEU A 201 -17.14 -2.94 5.00
N TYR A 202 -16.13 -3.04 5.86
CA TYR A 202 -16.27 -2.88 7.29
C TYR A 202 -15.88 -1.46 7.71
N ALA A 203 -16.65 -0.89 8.62
CA ALA A 203 -16.26 0.27 9.42
C ALA A 203 -16.11 -0.17 10.88
N ILE A 204 -14.93 0.03 11.44
CA ILE A 204 -14.55 -0.44 12.77
C ILE A 204 -14.15 0.79 13.60
N ASN A 205 -14.68 0.88 14.83
CA ASN A 205 -14.32 1.94 15.75
C ASN A 205 -12.85 1.79 16.20
N PRO A 206 -12.16 2.89 16.58
CA PRO A 206 -10.78 2.83 17.09
C PRO A 206 -10.55 1.87 18.27
N ASN A 207 -11.61 1.59 19.03
CA ASN A 207 -11.60 0.65 20.15
C ASN A 207 -11.81 -0.83 19.75
N GLY A 208 -11.85 -1.14 18.45
CA GLY A 208 -12.00 -2.49 17.92
C GLY A 208 -13.43 -3.01 17.88
N THR A 209 -14.45 -2.18 18.13
CA THR A 209 -15.87 -2.58 18.00
C THR A 209 -16.41 -2.29 16.61
N SER A 210 -17.40 -3.08 16.15
CA SER A 210 -18.07 -2.82 14.88
C SER A 210 -18.80 -1.48 14.92
N LYS A 211 -18.62 -0.64 13.89
CA LYS A 211 -19.38 0.60 13.71
C LYS A 211 -20.56 0.36 12.77
N TRP A 212 -20.27 -0.19 11.59
CA TRP A 212 -21.23 -0.68 10.61
C TRP A 212 -20.51 -1.54 9.57
N ASN A 213 -21.27 -2.27 8.75
CA ASN A 213 -20.74 -2.91 7.55
C ASN A 213 -21.68 -2.65 6.37
N TYR A 214 -21.11 -2.57 5.18
CA TYR A 214 -21.84 -2.51 3.92
C TYR A 214 -21.55 -3.78 3.13
N THR A 215 -22.57 -4.61 2.96
CA THR A 215 -22.48 -5.84 2.19
C THR A 215 -22.87 -5.58 0.74
N ILE A 216 -22.04 -6.02 -0.20
CA ILE A 216 -22.40 -6.10 -1.62
C ILE A 216 -23.40 -7.26 -1.76
N THR A 217 -24.69 -6.92 -1.69
CA THR A 217 -25.78 -7.90 -1.87
C THR A 217 -26.31 -7.84 -3.28
N GLU A 218 -26.41 -8.99 -3.94
CA GLU A 218 -27.19 -9.14 -5.16
C GLU A 218 -28.24 -10.24 -4.99
N PRO A 219 -29.46 -10.03 -5.51
CA PRO A 219 -30.62 -10.86 -5.22
C PRO A 219 -30.52 -12.29 -5.79
N ASP A 220 -29.67 -12.52 -6.78
CA ASP A 220 -29.58 -13.80 -7.49
C ASP A 220 -28.20 -14.44 -7.33
N TYR A 221 -28.08 -15.40 -6.39
CA TYR A 221 -27.08 -16.49 -6.26
C TYR A 221 -25.69 -16.28 -6.92
N GLY A 222 -25.13 -15.08 -6.79
CA GLY A 222 -23.88 -14.67 -7.40
C GLY A 222 -22.72 -14.60 -6.41
N MET A 223 -21.49 -14.76 -6.90
CA MET A 223 -20.29 -14.57 -6.07
C MET A 223 -19.91 -13.10 -6.14
N SER A 224 -19.80 -12.40 -5.00
CA SER A 224 -19.32 -11.02 -4.99
C SER A 224 -18.05 -10.87 -4.16
N TRP A 225 -17.16 -9.98 -4.58
CA TRP A 225 -15.92 -9.66 -3.89
C TRP A 225 -15.76 -8.17 -3.72
N SER A 226 -15.16 -7.75 -2.61
CA SER A 226 -14.59 -6.41 -2.49
C SER A 226 -13.10 -6.50 -2.76
N HIS A 227 -12.62 -5.61 -3.61
CA HIS A 227 -11.24 -5.58 -4.06
C HIS A 227 -10.65 -4.20 -3.83
N GLY A 228 -9.33 -4.15 -3.66
CA GLY A 228 -8.62 -2.89 -3.51
C GLY A 228 -8.76 -2.27 -2.11
N SER A 229 -7.83 -1.37 -1.83
CA SER A 229 -7.79 -0.62 -0.58
C SER A 229 -8.78 0.56 -0.69
N PRO A 230 -9.66 0.79 0.31
CA PRO A 230 -10.54 1.95 0.31
C PRO A 230 -9.77 3.27 0.13
N ALA A 231 -10.37 4.21 -0.57
CA ALA A 231 -9.94 5.62 -0.58
C ALA A 231 -10.98 6.47 0.14
N ILE A 232 -10.53 7.53 0.80
CA ILE A 232 -11.39 8.50 1.50
C ILE A 232 -11.20 9.85 0.83
N GLY A 233 -12.29 10.41 0.30
CA GLY A 233 -12.30 11.77 -0.23
C GLY A 233 -12.14 12.83 0.86
N THR A 234 -11.81 14.05 0.47
CA THR A 234 -11.66 15.17 1.42
C THR A 234 -12.98 15.53 2.14
N ASP A 235 -14.12 15.13 1.57
CA ASP A 235 -15.45 15.26 2.18
C ASP A 235 -15.83 14.08 3.11
N GLY A 236 -14.91 13.11 3.29
CA GLY A 236 -15.12 11.91 4.09
C GLY A 236 -15.80 10.76 3.34
N THR A 237 -16.20 10.92 2.08
CA THR A 237 -16.80 9.83 1.29
C THR A 237 -15.81 8.69 1.11
N ILE A 238 -16.26 7.45 1.35
CA ILE A 238 -15.46 6.24 1.20
C ILE A 238 -15.71 5.63 -0.17
N TYR A 239 -14.64 5.44 -0.94
CA TYR A 239 -14.66 4.84 -2.26
C TYR A 239 -13.99 3.48 -2.23
N PHE A 240 -14.66 2.46 -2.76
CA PHE A 240 -14.08 1.13 -2.91
C PHE A 240 -14.65 0.43 -4.14
N THR A 241 -13.93 -0.58 -4.65
CA THR A 241 -14.37 -1.38 -5.78
C THR A 241 -14.89 -2.74 -5.32
N GLY A 242 -15.82 -3.27 -6.10
CA GLY A 242 -16.31 -4.61 -5.91
C GLY A 242 -16.70 -5.25 -7.23
N GLU A 243 -16.78 -6.56 -7.21
CA GLU A 243 -17.15 -7.37 -8.35
C GLU A 243 -18.34 -8.22 -7.99
N VAL A 244 -19.28 -8.35 -8.91
CA VAL A 244 -20.48 -9.18 -8.79
C VAL A 244 -20.45 -10.19 -9.94
N ALA A 245 -20.35 -11.47 -9.62
CA ALA A 245 -20.45 -12.56 -10.58
C ALA A 245 -21.85 -13.16 -10.59
N THR A 246 -22.45 -13.26 -11.76
CA THR A 246 -23.66 -14.06 -12.02
C THR A 246 -23.33 -15.07 -13.10
N TRP A 247 -23.57 -16.37 -12.88
CA TRP A 247 -23.31 -17.50 -13.81
C TRP A 247 -22.77 -17.12 -15.21
N GLY A 248 -21.44 -17.01 -15.34
CA GLY A 248 -20.77 -16.74 -16.62
C GLY A 248 -20.51 -15.26 -16.95
N SER A 249 -20.85 -14.32 -16.07
CA SER A 249 -20.59 -12.88 -16.23
C SER A 249 -20.11 -12.25 -14.93
N PHE A 250 -19.16 -11.32 -15.05
CA PHE A 250 -18.65 -10.52 -13.93
C PHE A 250 -18.95 -9.05 -14.20
N THR A 251 -19.60 -8.41 -13.25
CA THR A 251 -19.91 -6.98 -13.27
C THR A 251 -19.08 -6.28 -12.21
N SER A 252 -18.15 -5.49 -12.70
CA SER A 252 -17.29 -4.61 -11.93
C SER A 252 -18.06 -3.36 -11.47
N ARG A 253 -17.85 -2.91 -10.23
CA ARG A 253 -18.55 -1.76 -9.63
C ARG A 253 -17.62 -0.86 -8.80
N LEU A 254 -17.92 0.43 -8.84
CA LEU A 254 -17.37 1.46 -7.97
C LEU A 254 -18.47 1.96 -7.03
N TYR A 255 -18.20 1.96 -5.73
CA TYR A 255 -19.12 2.42 -4.70
C TYR A 255 -18.61 3.70 -4.05
N ALA A 256 -19.53 4.62 -3.77
CA ALA A 256 -19.32 5.77 -2.91
C ALA A 256 -20.25 5.67 -1.70
N ILE A 257 -19.66 5.58 -0.52
CA ILE A 257 -20.36 5.36 0.75
C ILE A 257 -20.14 6.58 1.66
N ASN A 258 -21.20 7.05 2.29
CA ASN A 258 -21.11 8.10 3.29
C ASN A 258 -20.45 7.56 4.58
N PRO A 259 -19.84 8.42 5.43
CA PRO A 259 -19.24 7.99 6.70
C PRO A 259 -20.19 7.22 7.64
N ASP A 260 -21.50 7.40 7.49
CA ASP A 260 -22.55 6.71 8.25
C ASP A 260 -22.91 5.32 7.70
N GLY A 261 -22.29 4.89 6.60
CA GLY A 261 -22.50 3.59 5.96
C GLY A 261 -23.58 3.59 4.88
N THR A 262 -24.26 4.71 4.63
CA THR A 262 -25.27 4.82 3.57
C THR A 262 -24.64 4.99 2.19
N VAL A 263 -25.25 4.42 1.14
CA VAL A 263 -24.76 4.57 -0.23
C VAL A 263 -25.03 5.99 -0.72
N LYS A 264 -23.97 6.70 -1.12
CA LYS A 264 -24.08 8.00 -1.80
C LYS A 264 -24.42 7.79 -3.28
N TRP A 265 -23.68 6.89 -3.93
CA TRP A 265 -23.98 6.38 -5.27
C TRP A 265 -23.16 5.11 -5.56
N GLN A 266 -23.55 4.38 -6.61
CA GLN A 266 -22.76 3.28 -7.15
C GLN A 266 -22.74 3.36 -8.69
N LYS A 267 -21.65 2.90 -9.29
CA LYS A 267 -21.47 2.82 -10.75
C LYS A 267 -21.06 1.44 -11.18
N ILE A 268 -21.71 0.95 -12.22
CA ILE A 268 -21.29 -0.25 -12.95
C ILE A 268 -20.20 0.16 -13.92
N ILE A 269 -19.08 -0.57 -13.88
CA ILE A 269 -17.91 -0.34 -14.72
C ILE A 269 -17.92 -1.40 -15.83
N ASN A 270 -18.24 -0.91 -17.03
CA ASN A 270 -18.37 -1.60 -18.32
C ASN A 270 -18.37 -3.14 -18.29
N ALA A 271 -19.58 -3.71 -18.24
CA ALA A 271 -19.85 -5.12 -18.45
C ALA A 271 -19.88 -5.45 -19.96
N ASN A 272 -18.73 -5.45 -20.64
CA ASN A 272 -18.69 -6.12 -21.95
C ASN A 272 -18.68 -7.64 -21.70
N PRO A 273 -19.75 -8.38 -22.06
CA PRO A 273 -19.86 -9.81 -21.76
C PRO A 273 -18.82 -10.67 -22.51
N SER A 274 -18.09 -10.11 -23.48
CA SER A 274 -17.04 -10.81 -24.22
C SER A 274 -15.65 -10.79 -23.54
N TYR A 275 -15.49 -10.05 -22.44
CA TYR A 275 -14.23 -9.96 -21.70
C TYR A 275 -14.45 -10.29 -20.21
N TYR A 276 -13.53 -11.04 -19.62
CA TYR A 276 -13.44 -11.10 -18.17
C TYR A 276 -12.95 -9.73 -17.69
N THR A 277 -13.65 -9.15 -16.72
CA THR A 277 -13.20 -7.93 -16.04
C THR A 277 -12.55 -8.36 -14.73
N ASN A 278 -11.43 -7.73 -14.37
CA ASN A 278 -10.85 -7.91 -13.05
C ASN A 278 -10.57 -6.53 -12.47
N LEU A 279 -11.19 -6.28 -11.31
CA LEU A 279 -11.14 -5.01 -10.60
C LEU A 279 -10.34 -5.12 -9.30
N ARG A 280 -9.17 -5.77 -9.32
CA ARG A 280 -8.21 -5.76 -8.19
C ARG A 280 -7.48 -4.42 -8.02
N ILE A 281 -8.21 -3.32 -8.01
CA ILE A 281 -7.66 -1.97 -8.14
C ILE A 281 -8.29 -1.06 -7.09
N SER A 282 -7.42 -0.42 -6.31
CA SER A 282 -7.78 0.59 -5.32
C SER A 282 -8.17 1.89 -6.04
N PRO A 283 -9.33 2.51 -5.75
CA PRO A 283 -9.64 3.86 -6.24
C PRO A 283 -8.59 4.86 -5.79
N VAL A 284 -8.36 5.88 -6.63
CA VAL A 284 -7.56 7.06 -6.29
C VAL A 284 -8.46 8.30 -6.33
N VAL A 285 -8.34 9.17 -5.33
CA VAL A 285 -9.15 10.40 -5.24
C VAL A 285 -8.27 11.63 -5.45
N ALA A 286 -8.58 12.43 -6.45
CA ALA A 286 -7.87 13.68 -6.70
C ALA A 286 -8.29 14.78 -5.71
N LYS A 287 -7.45 15.83 -5.60
CA LYS A 287 -7.73 16.98 -4.74
C LYS A 287 -9.03 17.72 -5.09
N ASP A 288 -9.43 17.70 -6.37
CA ASP A 288 -10.70 18.26 -6.85
C ASP A 288 -11.91 17.33 -6.59
N GLY A 289 -11.68 16.18 -5.94
CA GLY A 289 -12.67 15.16 -5.65
C GLY A 289 -12.91 14.17 -6.79
N SER A 290 -12.21 14.28 -7.94
CA SER A 290 -12.34 13.30 -9.03
C SER A 290 -11.91 11.91 -8.56
N ILE A 291 -12.59 10.87 -9.02
CA ILE A 291 -12.30 9.48 -8.65
C ILE A 291 -11.73 8.75 -9.87
N ILE A 292 -10.55 8.16 -9.72
CA ILE A 292 -9.82 7.48 -10.77
C ILE A 292 -9.77 5.98 -10.47
N ILE A 293 -10.10 5.17 -11.47
CA ILE A 293 -9.94 3.71 -11.44
C ILE A 293 -9.36 3.23 -12.77
N THR A 294 -8.66 2.10 -12.75
CA THR A 294 -7.96 1.58 -13.95
C THR A 294 -8.32 0.14 -14.31
N PRO A 295 -9.62 -0.24 -14.41
CA PRO A 295 -10.03 -1.62 -14.72
C PRO A 295 -9.29 -2.19 -15.93
N TYR A 296 -9.01 -3.48 -15.86
CA TYR A 296 -8.53 -4.22 -17.02
C TYR A 296 -9.50 -5.32 -17.42
N TYR A 297 -9.50 -5.55 -18.72
CA TYR A 297 -10.33 -6.47 -19.47
C TYR A 297 -9.39 -7.48 -20.09
N TYR A 298 -9.68 -8.76 -19.91
CA TYR A 298 -8.86 -9.80 -20.52
C TYR A 298 -9.72 -10.89 -21.14
N ASN A 299 -9.17 -11.50 -22.18
CA ASN A 299 -9.61 -12.80 -22.67
C ASN A 299 -8.37 -13.68 -22.88
N ASN A 300 -8.52 -14.87 -23.44
CA ASN A 300 -7.40 -15.79 -23.65
C ASN A 300 -6.38 -15.33 -24.73
N VAL A 301 -6.60 -14.18 -25.35
CA VAL A 301 -5.85 -13.69 -26.52
C VAL A 301 -5.27 -12.28 -26.28
N ASP A 302 -5.88 -11.49 -25.39
CA ASP A 302 -5.55 -10.07 -25.25
C ASP A 302 -5.93 -9.46 -23.90
N HIS A 303 -5.19 -8.42 -23.50
CA HIS A 303 -5.41 -7.60 -22.31
C HIS A 303 -5.62 -6.13 -22.71
N THR A 304 -6.66 -5.48 -22.21
CA THR A 304 -6.92 -4.05 -22.42
C THR A 304 -7.19 -3.39 -21.09
N SER A 305 -6.59 -2.23 -20.83
CA SER A 305 -6.88 -1.43 -19.64
C SER A 305 -7.64 -0.17 -20.01
N VAL A 306 -8.47 0.31 -19.11
CA VAL A 306 -9.16 1.59 -19.27
C VAL A 306 -8.96 2.40 -18.01
N VAL A 307 -8.52 3.65 -18.17
CA VAL A 307 -8.54 4.63 -17.10
C VAL A 307 -9.88 5.33 -17.15
N TYR A 308 -10.67 5.24 -16.09
CA TYR A 308 -11.86 6.06 -15.91
C TYR A 308 -11.59 7.14 -14.89
N VAL A 309 -12.12 8.33 -15.16
CA VAL A 309 -12.18 9.43 -14.21
C VAL A 309 -13.64 9.83 -14.04
N PHE A 310 -14.11 9.84 -12.81
CA PHE A 310 -15.46 10.23 -12.43
C PHE A 310 -15.44 11.54 -11.64
N ASN A 311 -16.49 12.33 -11.79
CA ASN A 311 -16.77 13.47 -10.91
C ASN A 311 -17.21 12.97 -9.52
N PRO A 312 -17.19 13.83 -8.48
CA PRO A 312 -17.64 13.46 -7.13
C PRO A 312 -19.08 12.93 -7.04
N ASP A 313 -19.94 13.31 -7.99
CA ASP A 313 -21.33 12.84 -8.11
C ASP A 313 -21.46 11.48 -8.83
N GLY A 314 -20.34 10.89 -9.23
CA GLY A 314 -20.25 9.62 -9.95
C GLY A 314 -20.47 9.73 -11.45
N SER A 315 -20.76 10.91 -12.02
CA SER A 315 -20.81 11.08 -13.48
C SER A 315 -19.42 10.89 -14.09
N GLU A 316 -19.34 10.25 -15.27
CA GLU A 316 -18.06 10.08 -15.95
C GLU A 316 -17.54 11.43 -16.44
N LYS A 317 -16.30 11.77 -16.06
CA LYS A 317 -15.58 12.97 -16.51
C LYS A 317 -14.89 12.70 -17.84
N TRP A 318 -14.17 11.60 -17.92
CA TRP A 318 -13.59 11.05 -19.15
C TRP A 318 -13.10 9.61 -18.93
N ASN A 319 -12.87 8.89 -20.02
CA ASN A 319 -12.15 7.62 -20.01
C ASN A 319 -11.08 7.56 -21.10
N LYS A 320 -10.05 6.72 -20.89
CA LYS A 320 -8.97 6.47 -21.86
C LYS A 320 -8.67 4.99 -21.95
N ILE A 321 -8.79 4.43 -23.16
CA ILE A 321 -8.52 3.02 -23.45
C ILE A 321 -7.04 2.83 -23.83
N PHE A 322 -6.42 1.81 -23.25
CA PHE A 322 -5.07 1.33 -23.55
C PHE A 322 -5.17 -0.11 -24.08
N PRO A 323 -5.34 -0.28 -25.40
CA PRO A 323 -5.46 -1.60 -26.01
C PRO A 323 -4.13 -2.37 -25.87
N HIS A 324 -4.22 -3.70 -25.78
CA HIS A 324 -3.07 -4.61 -25.66
C HIS A 324 -2.15 -4.35 -24.46
N THR A 325 -2.59 -3.51 -23.52
CA THR A 325 -1.79 -3.05 -22.39
C THR A 325 -2.50 -3.37 -21.09
N LEU A 326 -1.76 -3.95 -20.16
CA LEU A 326 -2.21 -4.24 -18.82
C LEU A 326 -1.59 -3.25 -17.82
N ILE A 327 -2.41 -2.33 -17.31
CA ILE A 327 -2.02 -1.39 -16.27
C ILE A 327 -2.12 -2.10 -14.92
N ARG A 328 -1.05 -1.97 -14.12
CA ARG A 328 -0.86 -2.63 -12.83
C ARG A 328 -0.77 -1.66 -11.67
N GLY A 329 -0.31 -0.44 -11.92
CA GLY A 329 -0.18 0.58 -10.89
C GLY A 329 -0.54 1.97 -11.37
N LEU A 330 -0.92 2.81 -10.42
CA LEU A 330 -1.32 4.20 -10.62
C LEU A 330 -0.80 5.03 -9.46
N ALA A 331 -0.23 6.19 -9.77
CA ALA A 331 -0.05 7.31 -8.85
C ALA A 331 -0.52 8.62 -9.50
N LEU A 332 -0.99 9.56 -8.69
CA LEU A 332 -1.50 10.86 -9.08
C LEU A 332 -0.61 11.95 -8.51
N ALA A 333 0.05 12.71 -9.39
CA ALA A 333 0.86 13.85 -8.99
C ALA A 333 0.01 15.03 -8.53
N SER A 334 0.62 15.91 -7.72
CA SER A 334 -0.03 17.13 -7.24
C SER A 334 -0.49 18.10 -8.34
N ASP A 335 0.10 18.01 -9.54
CA ASP A 335 -0.27 18.80 -10.72
C ASP A 335 -1.41 18.19 -11.56
N GLY A 336 -1.94 17.03 -11.14
CA GLY A 336 -3.01 16.31 -11.85
C GLY A 336 -2.51 15.29 -12.88
N THR A 337 -1.19 15.11 -13.05
CA THR A 337 -0.62 14.08 -13.93
C THR A 337 -0.80 12.69 -13.31
N LEU A 338 -1.33 11.74 -14.09
CA LEU A 338 -1.37 10.32 -13.71
C LEU A 338 -0.11 9.61 -14.22
N TYR A 339 0.52 8.83 -13.35
CA TYR A 339 1.61 7.94 -13.68
C TYR A 339 1.13 6.50 -13.60
N LEU A 340 1.12 5.81 -14.75
CA LEU A 340 0.55 4.46 -14.89
C LEU A 340 1.64 3.48 -15.24
N THR A 341 1.89 2.51 -14.36
CA THR A 341 2.79 1.39 -14.63
C THR A 341 2.00 0.20 -15.17
N GLY A 342 2.59 -0.51 -16.12
CA GLY A 342 1.99 -1.69 -16.71
C GLY A 342 2.93 -2.41 -17.65
N TRP A 343 2.35 -3.20 -18.54
CA TRP A 343 3.10 -3.93 -19.56
C TRP A 343 2.20 -4.32 -20.74
N TYR A 344 2.83 -4.66 -21.86
CA TYR A 344 2.16 -5.19 -23.04
C TYR A 344 2.99 -6.32 -23.66
N GLU A 345 2.32 -7.20 -24.41
CA GLU A 345 2.97 -8.29 -25.14
C GLU A 345 3.47 -7.79 -26.50
N ASN A 346 4.70 -8.17 -26.84
CA ASN A 346 5.33 -7.87 -28.12
C ASN A 346 5.95 -9.15 -28.70
N GLY A 347 5.14 -9.93 -29.41
CA GLY A 347 5.53 -11.25 -29.92
C GLY A 347 5.75 -12.22 -28.76
N ASN A 348 6.99 -12.71 -28.61
CA ASN A 348 7.36 -13.66 -27.54
C ASN A 348 7.97 -12.97 -26.31
N SER A 349 7.85 -11.64 -26.18
CA SER A 349 8.42 -10.85 -25.10
C SER A 349 7.38 -9.95 -24.45
N ILE A 350 7.56 -9.65 -23.17
CA ILE A 350 6.71 -8.72 -22.43
C ILE A 350 7.51 -7.46 -22.15
N THR A 351 6.99 -6.30 -22.53
CA THR A 351 7.65 -5.00 -22.34
C THR A 351 6.93 -4.22 -21.25
N GLY A 352 7.68 -3.71 -20.27
CA GLY A 352 7.13 -2.81 -19.26
C GLY A 352 6.92 -1.41 -19.82
N ILE A 353 5.90 -0.72 -19.31
CA ILE A 353 5.56 0.63 -19.76
C ILE A 353 5.09 1.50 -18.61
N LEU A 354 5.68 2.69 -18.51
CA LEU A 354 5.22 3.80 -17.68
C LEU A 354 4.62 4.88 -18.59
N TYR A 355 3.35 5.22 -18.39
CA TYR A 355 2.71 6.37 -19.02
C TYR A 355 2.63 7.55 -18.07
N ALA A 356 2.84 8.76 -18.60
CA ALA A 356 2.42 10.01 -17.96
C ALA A 356 1.20 10.56 -18.73
N ILE A 357 0.07 10.70 -18.03
CA ILE A 357 -1.21 11.13 -18.60
C ILE A 357 -1.60 12.47 -17.97
N GLY A 358 -1.94 13.46 -18.79
CA GLY A 358 -2.46 14.74 -18.33
C GLY A 358 -3.85 14.60 -17.69
N SER A 359 -4.27 15.62 -16.94
CA SER A 359 -5.59 15.68 -16.30
C SER A 359 -6.77 15.64 -17.28
N ASP A 360 -6.51 15.87 -18.57
CA ASP A 360 -7.45 15.80 -19.69
C ASP A 360 -7.45 14.44 -20.42
N GLY A 361 -6.65 13.47 -19.96
CA GLY A 361 -6.51 12.15 -20.57
C GLY A 361 -5.51 12.09 -21.74
N SER A 362 -4.81 13.19 -22.06
CA SER A 362 -3.76 13.21 -23.08
C SER A 362 -2.50 12.49 -22.60
N ILE A 363 -1.82 11.74 -23.48
CA ILE A 363 -0.53 11.13 -23.14
C ILE A 363 0.54 12.23 -23.25
N LYS A 364 1.16 12.60 -22.11
CA LYS A 364 2.30 13.53 -22.08
C LYS A 364 3.55 12.84 -22.65
N TRP A 365 3.82 11.64 -22.16
CA TRP A 365 4.92 10.78 -22.62
C TRP A 365 4.74 9.34 -22.13
N ASN A 366 5.54 8.42 -22.67
CA ASN A 366 5.73 7.08 -22.13
C ASN A 366 7.23 6.72 -22.05
N TYR A 367 7.54 5.76 -21.20
CA TYR A 367 8.88 5.19 -20.99
C TYR A 367 8.76 3.66 -20.93
N THR A 368 9.56 2.95 -21.73
CA THR A 368 9.55 1.48 -21.79
C THR A 368 10.71 0.88 -21.04
N THR A 369 10.49 -0.29 -20.46
CA THR A 369 11.50 -1.10 -19.78
C THR A 369 11.52 -2.51 -20.35
N ASP A 370 12.61 -3.25 -20.11
CA ASP A 370 12.80 -4.57 -20.71
C ASP A 370 11.90 -5.63 -20.06
N TYR A 371 11.43 -5.37 -18.84
CA TYR A 371 10.58 -6.27 -18.07
C TYR A 371 9.27 -5.60 -17.65
N PRO A 372 8.19 -6.38 -17.42
CA PRO A 372 6.88 -5.86 -17.02
C PRO A 372 6.99 -4.88 -15.84
N LEU A 373 6.11 -3.88 -15.69
CA LEU A 373 6.01 -3.08 -14.46
C LEU A 373 4.78 -3.51 -13.66
N ASN A 374 4.97 -4.10 -12.48
CA ASN A 374 3.87 -4.75 -11.73
C ASN A 374 3.39 -4.00 -10.48
N PHE A 375 4.07 -2.94 -10.06
CA PHE A 375 3.78 -2.23 -8.82
C PHE A 375 3.38 -0.78 -9.06
N ASN A 376 2.68 -0.18 -8.08
CA ASN A 376 2.41 1.25 -8.08
C ASN A 376 3.74 2.03 -8.06
N PRO A 377 3.89 3.09 -8.88
CA PRO A 377 4.97 4.04 -8.70
C PRO A 377 4.73 4.89 -7.44
N VAL A 378 5.79 5.51 -6.92
CA VAL A 378 5.69 6.57 -5.90
C VAL A 378 6.29 7.85 -6.47
N ILE A 379 5.67 8.98 -6.17
CA ILE A 379 6.06 10.30 -6.68
C ILE A 379 6.64 11.10 -5.52
N GLY A 380 7.87 11.57 -5.64
CA GLY A 380 8.48 12.51 -4.70
C GLY A 380 7.86 13.90 -4.82
N ASN A 381 8.00 14.72 -3.78
CA ASN A 381 7.48 16.11 -3.78
C ASN A 381 8.06 16.99 -4.90
N ASP A 382 9.25 16.66 -5.39
CA ASP A 382 9.90 17.31 -6.53
C ASP A 382 9.42 16.81 -7.91
N GLY A 383 8.46 15.88 -7.94
CA GLY A 383 7.95 15.25 -9.16
C GLY A 383 8.79 14.08 -9.67
N THR A 384 9.79 13.60 -8.92
CA THR A 384 10.52 12.39 -9.29
C THR A 384 9.62 11.16 -9.19
N ILE A 385 9.64 10.29 -10.20
CA ILE A 385 8.86 9.05 -10.20
C ILE A 385 9.79 7.87 -9.93
N TYR A 386 9.48 7.07 -8.91
CA TYR A 386 10.22 5.85 -8.57
C TYR A 386 9.37 4.60 -8.82
N PHE A 387 9.92 3.62 -9.52
CA PHE A 387 9.21 2.38 -9.91
C PHE A 387 10.20 1.26 -10.25
N GLY A 388 9.76 0.00 -10.08
CA GLY A 388 10.53 -1.20 -10.44
C GLY A 388 9.75 -2.11 -11.39
N GLU A 389 10.46 -3.02 -12.07
CA GLU A 389 9.87 -3.95 -13.04
C GLU A 389 9.17 -5.11 -12.30
N GLY A 390 9.78 -5.67 -11.26
CA GLY A 390 9.16 -6.74 -10.48
C GLY A 390 9.11 -8.08 -11.23
N ALA A 391 10.00 -8.30 -12.19
CA ALA A 391 10.24 -9.56 -12.90
C ALA A 391 11.72 -9.69 -13.28
N LEU A 392 12.31 -10.89 -13.18
CA LEU A 392 13.75 -11.10 -13.35
C LEU A 392 14.25 -11.05 -14.80
N PRO A 393 15.47 -10.50 -15.03
CA PRO A 393 16.18 -9.52 -14.19
C PRO A 393 15.42 -8.20 -14.08
N ASP A 394 15.62 -7.46 -13.00
CA ASP A 394 14.79 -6.29 -12.64
C ASP A 394 15.67 -5.10 -12.25
N THR A 395 15.14 -3.92 -12.51
CA THR A 395 15.75 -2.62 -12.27
C THR A 395 14.77 -1.69 -11.56
N LEU A 396 15.23 -1.08 -10.47
CA LEU A 396 14.57 0.05 -9.85
C LEU A 396 15.01 1.35 -10.53
N TYR A 397 14.06 2.18 -10.94
CA TYR A 397 14.28 3.43 -11.65
C TYR A 397 13.84 4.66 -10.84
N ALA A 398 14.52 5.77 -11.09
CA ALA A 398 14.05 7.11 -10.76
C ALA A 398 14.08 8.00 -12.02
N LEU A 399 12.94 8.55 -12.38
CA LEU A 399 12.78 9.44 -13.53
C LEU A 399 12.36 10.84 -13.07
N ASN A 400 12.83 11.86 -13.77
CA ASN A 400 12.23 13.19 -13.71
C ASN A 400 10.81 13.18 -14.30
N SER A 401 10.02 14.19 -13.94
CA SER A 401 8.68 14.41 -14.48
C SER A 401 8.66 14.66 -16.00
N ASP A 402 9.81 14.98 -16.60
CA ASP A 402 10.04 15.14 -18.03
C ASP A 402 10.51 13.86 -18.75
N ARG A 403 10.44 12.69 -18.07
CA ARG A 403 10.89 11.36 -18.53
C ARG A 403 12.40 11.11 -18.47
N THR A 404 13.24 12.12 -18.22
CA THR A 404 14.69 11.89 -18.19
C THR A 404 15.08 11.00 -17.00
N LEU A 405 15.94 10.00 -17.25
CA LEU A 405 16.43 9.10 -16.21
C LEU A 405 17.33 9.86 -15.23
N LYS A 406 16.99 9.87 -13.94
CA LYS A 406 17.88 10.37 -12.88
C LYS A 406 18.92 9.32 -12.53
N TRP A 407 18.44 8.12 -12.21
CA TRP A 407 19.30 6.97 -11.87
C TRP A 407 18.50 5.67 -12.02
N SER A 408 19.22 4.56 -12.14
CA SER A 408 18.68 3.21 -12.05
C SER A 408 19.56 2.34 -11.15
N LEU A 409 18.99 1.27 -10.61
CA LEU A 409 19.68 0.32 -9.74
C LEU A 409 19.22 -1.11 -10.10
N PRO A 410 20.12 -2.02 -10.51
CA PRO A 410 19.76 -3.39 -10.88
C PRO A 410 19.47 -4.22 -9.62
N VAL A 411 18.22 -4.23 -9.20
CA VAL A 411 17.71 -4.98 -8.04
C VAL A 411 16.31 -5.49 -8.36
N GLN A 412 16.00 -6.70 -7.89
CA GLN A 412 14.65 -7.24 -8.03
C GLN A 412 13.74 -6.76 -6.93
N THR A 413 12.83 -5.88 -7.29
CA THR A 413 11.76 -5.36 -6.44
C THR A 413 10.66 -6.40 -6.24
N THR A 414 10.15 -6.49 -5.02
CA THR A 414 9.08 -7.43 -4.65
C THR A 414 7.86 -6.69 -4.09
N THR A 415 7.95 -5.38 -3.94
CA THR A 415 6.88 -4.49 -3.47
C THR A 415 6.89 -3.16 -4.24
N ALA A 416 5.80 -2.41 -4.12
CA ALA A 416 5.82 -0.99 -4.45
C ALA A 416 6.84 -0.24 -3.56
N PRO A 417 7.56 0.75 -4.09
CA PRO A 417 8.40 1.64 -3.31
C PRO A 417 7.57 2.61 -2.46
N VAL A 418 8.10 3.01 -1.31
CA VAL A 418 7.53 4.07 -0.44
C VAL A 418 8.61 5.07 -0.04
N ILE A 419 8.25 6.33 0.19
CA ILE A 419 9.20 7.39 0.59
C ILE A 419 8.95 7.78 2.05
N GLY A 420 10.02 7.81 2.84
CA GLY A 420 10.03 8.34 4.21
C GLY A 420 10.33 9.85 4.28
N ALA A 421 10.09 10.48 5.43
CA ALA A 421 10.30 11.92 5.68
C ALA A 421 11.78 12.28 5.71
N SER A 422 12.63 11.29 6.00
CA SER A 422 14.07 11.43 5.81
C SER A 422 14.50 11.54 4.34
N GLY A 423 13.55 11.43 3.40
CA GLY A 423 13.79 11.37 1.95
C GLY A 423 14.32 10.01 1.47
N ALA A 424 14.34 9.00 2.35
CA ALA A 424 14.75 7.66 1.99
C ALA A 424 13.62 6.92 1.23
N LEU A 425 13.99 6.19 0.18
CA LEU A 425 13.11 5.28 -0.54
C LEU A 425 13.25 3.88 0.04
N TYR A 426 12.15 3.26 0.44
CA TYR A 426 12.10 1.90 0.98
C TYR A 426 11.38 0.97 0.01
N VAL A 427 11.96 -0.20 -0.25
CA VAL A 427 11.38 -1.19 -1.17
C VAL A 427 11.83 -2.59 -0.77
N GLY A 428 10.91 -3.55 -0.82
CA GLY A 428 11.27 -4.97 -0.70
C GLY A 428 12.04 -5.39 -1.94
N ILE A 429 13.17 -6.06 -1.73
CA ILE A 429 13.97 -6.65 -2.81
C ILE A 429 14.23 -8.13 -2.55
N VAL A 430 14.58 -8.85 -3.60
CA VAL A 430 15.17 -10.18 -3.51
C VAL A 430 16.53 -10.17 -4.22
N THR A 431 17.50 -10.82 -3.58
CA THR A 431 18.83 -11.05 -4.16
C THR A 431 18.94 -12.53 -4.49
N ASP A 432 19.21 -12.82 -5.77
CA ASP A 432 19.52 -14.18 -6.23
C ASP A 432 20.93 -14.58 -5.74
N GLY A 433 20.98 -15.21 -4.57
CA GLY A 433 22.01 -16.22 -4.35
C GLY A 433 21.58 -17.46 -5.11
N LEU A 434 22.48 -18.09 -5.87
CA LEU A 434 22.28 -19.31 -6.67
C LEU A 434 21.86 -20.56 -5.84
N SER A 435 21.20 -20.38 -4.70
CA SER A 435 20.84 -21.40 -3.70
C SER A 435 19.58 -21.07 -2.90
N GLY A 436 18.86 -19.98 -3.22
CA GLY A 436 17.61 -19.59 -2.54
C GLY A 436 17.36 -18.08 -2.63
N GLN A 437 16.12 -17.68 -2.89
CA GLN A 437 15.70 -16.27 -2.90
C GLN A 437 15.87 -15.68 -1.50
N ILE A 438 16.78 -14.71 -1.32
CA ILE A 438 16.95 -13.98 -0.06
C ILE A 438 16.30 -12.62 -0.21
N TYR A 439 15.28 -12.36 0.63
CA TYR A 439 14.57 -11.08 0.64
C TYR A 439 15.29 -10.07 1.54
N SER A 440 15.26 -8.80 1.19
CA SER A 440 15.75 -7.69 2.01
C SER A 440 14.84 -6.49 1.88
N LEU A 441 14.70 -5.70 2.95
CA LEU A 441 14.23 -4.33 2.82
C LEU A 441 15.41 -3.46 2.41
N LEU A 442 15.36 -2.89 1.21
CA LEU A 442 16.32 -1.93 0.70
C LEU A 442 15.87 -0.52 1.07
N ALA A 443 16.78 0.29 1.61
CA ALA A 443 16.60 1.72 1.79
C ALA A 443 17.64 2.48 0.97
N ILE A 444 17.20 3.42 0.13
CA ILE A 444 18.08 4.30 -0.66
C ILE A 444 17.91 5.72 -0.15
N LYS A 445 19.00 6.35 0.30
CA LYS A 445 18.99 7.73 0.80
C LYS A 445 19.98 8.57 0.03
N SER A 446 19.60 9.78 -0.36
CA SER A 446 20.60 10.74 -0.85
C SER A 446 21.57 11.10 0.28
N PRO A 447 22.88 11.26 0.02
CA PRO A 447 23.77 11.86 1.01
C PRO A 447 23.18 13.20 1.44
N TYR A 448 23.04 13.40 2.76
CA TYR A 448 22.51 14.63 3.35
C TYR A 448 23.23 15.85 2.75
N SER A 449 22.49 16.76 2.13
CA SER A 449 23.00 18.08 1.71
C SER A 449 22.34 19.14 2.58
N PRO A 450 23.10 19.85 3.45
CA PRO A 450 22.56 20.89 4.32
C PRO A 450 21.85 22.05 3.60
N GLN A 451 21.96 22.15 2.28
CA GLN A 451 21.39 23.24 1.49
C GLN A 451 19.87 23.11 1.21
N ASN A 452 19.25 21.98 1.53
CA ASN A 452 17.84 21.70 1.20
C ASN A 452 16.87 21.76 2.41
N ASP A 453 17.31 22.25 3.57
CA ASP A 453 16.45 22.47 4.73
C ASP A 453 16.12 23.96 4.89
N PRO A 454 14.84 24.37 4.70
CA PRO A 454 14.43 25.77 4.85
C PRO A 454 14.48 26.29 6.30
N ASN A 455 14.82 25.46 7.30
CA ASN A 455 14.84 25.81 8.72
C ASN A 455 16.20 25.70 9.42
N THR A 456 17.32 25.81 8.70
CA THR A 456 18.65 25.82 9.33
C THR A 456 18.98 27.17 9.98
N ASN A 457 18.43 27.44 11.17
CA ASN A 457 19.02 28.39 12.10
C ASN A 457 20.30 27.77 12.68
N SER A 458 21.43 28.41 12.42
CA SER A 458 22.80 27.88 12.54
C SER A 458 23.33 27.61 13.97
N ASN A 459 22.48 27.39 14.98
CA ASN A 459 22.90 27.36 16.39
C ASN A 459 22.40 26.15 17.22
N ASP A 460 21.99 25.04 16.59
CA ASP A 460 21.66 23.81 17.33
C ASP A 460 22.95 23.03 17.72
N PRO A 461 23.17 22.73 19.04
CA PRO A 461 24.30 21.92 19.49
C PRO A 461 24.30 20.47 18.99
N ALA A 462 23.25 20.00 18.30
CA ALA A 462 23.22 18.68 17.66
C ALA A 462 24.21 18.54 16.48
N ASN A 463 24.82 19.63 16.00
CA ASN A 463 25.72 19.64 14.85
C ASN A 463 27.19 19.21 15.12
N THR A 464 27.50 18.66 16.28
CA THR A 464 28.81 18.06 16.54
C THR A 464 28.71 16.57 16.81
N VAL A 465 28.46 15.78 15.77
CA VAL A 465 28.82 14.36 15.80
C VAL A 465 30.17 14.20 15.11
N ASN A 466 31.19 13.97 15.94
CA ASN A 466 32.55 13.64 15.54
C ASN A 466 32.56 12.59 14.42
N ALA A 467 33.03 13.00 13.25
CA ALA A 467 33.44 12.11 12.18
C ALA A 467 34.70 11.33 12.61
N ALA A 468 34.53 10.35 13.48
CA ALA A 468 35.46 9.24 13.59
C ALA A 468 35.10 8.23 12.49
N SER A 469 35.65 8.48 11.31
CA SER A 469 35.62 7.59 10.16
C SER A 469 36.08 6.18 10.52
N LYS A 470 35.14 5.23 10.58
CA LYS A 470 35.44 3.81 10.40
C LYS A 470 34.91 3.41 9.04
N THR A 471 35.74 3.61 8.01
CA THR A 471 35.53 3.05 6.67
C THR A 471 35.46 1.53 6.80
N ILE A 472 34.26 0.96 6.75
CA ILE A 472 34.09 -0.49 6.60
C ILE A 472 34.32 -0.78 5.12
N LYS A 473 35.45 -1.43 4.82
CA LYS A 473 35.76 -1.90 3.46
C LYS A 473 34.75 -2.99 3.08
N MET A 474 34.19 -2.91 1.87
CA MET A 474 33.47 -4.01 1.25
C MET A 474 34.44 -5.19 1.06
N GLN A 475 34.33 -6.19 1.94
CA GLN A 475 34.86 -7.51 1.70
C GLN A 475 33.99 -8.53 2.45
N GLU A 476 33.70 -9.64 1.76
CA GLU A 476 32.98 -10.84 2.23
C GLU A 476 31.46 -10.91 1.99
N THR A 477 31.00 -10.55 0.78
CA THR A 477 29.89 -11.30 0.16
C THR A 477 30.49 -12.43 -0.67
N GLY A 478 30.62 -13.62 -0.09
CA GLY A 478 31.31 -14.78 -0.66
C GLY A 478 30.69 -15.38 -1.93
N LEU A 479 30.70 -14.65 -3.04
CA LEU A 479 30.33 -15.13 -4.37
C LEU A 479 31.60 -15.33 -5.23
N PRO A 480 31.82 -16.51 -5.83
CA PRO A 480 33.01 -16.76 -6.64
C PRO A 480 33.02 -15.94 -7.95
N ILE A 481 34.12 -15.21 -8.16
CA ILE A 481 34.42 -14.32 -9.30
C ILE A 481 34.41 -15.02 -10.68
N ASN A 482 34.31 -16.35 -10.74
CA ASN A 482 34.43 -17.10 -11.99
C ASN A 482 33.19 -17.10 -12.90
N LEU A 483 32.10 -16.42 -12.53
CA LEU A 483 30.91 -16.27 -13.39
C LEU A 483 30.81 -14.91 -14.12
N MET A 484 31.59 -13.90 -13.73
CA MET A 484 31.58 -12.59 -14.42
C MET A 484 32.39 -12.56 -15.72
N VAL A 485 33.30 -13.51 -15.94
CA VAL A 485 34.16 -13.53 -17.13
C VAL A 485 33.49 -14.23 -18.33
N LEU A 486 32.45 -15.05 -18.11
CA LEU A 486 31.76 -15.74 -19.21
C LEU A 486 30.73 -14.87 -19.94
N ALA A 487 30.13 -13.89 -19.26
CA ALA A 487 29.14 -12.98 -19.85
C ALA A 487 29.77 -11.93 -20.79
N VAL A 488 31.04 -11.54 -20.54
CA VAL A 488 31.74 -10.54 -21.36
C VAL A 488 32.35 -11.17 -22.64
N LEU A 489 32.66 -12.47 -22.64
CA LEU A 489 33.26 -13.14 -23.81
C LEU A 489 32.23 -13.65 -24.83
N MET A 490 30.96 -13.85 -24.47
CA MET A 490 29.92 -14.22 -25.45
C MET A 490 29.40 -13.03 -26.28
N VAL A 491 29.55 -11.80 -25.80
CA VAL A 491 29.13 -10.59 -26.55
C VAL A 491 30.18 -10.15 -27.58
N LEU A 492 31.45 -10.56 -27.41
CA LEU A 492 32.54 -10.24 -28.36
C LEU A 492 32.84 -11.36 -29.37
N GLY A 493 32.38 -12.60 -29.13
CA GLY A 493 32.57 -13.74 -30.04
C GLY A 493 31.63 -13.79 -31.25
N GLY A 494 30.55 -12.99 -31.26
CA GLY A 494 29.55 -12.97 -32.33
C GLY A 494 29.87 -12.06 -33.53
N LEU A 495 30.97 -11.31 -33.51
CA LEU A 495 31.28 -10.29 -34.52
C LEU A 495 32.43 -10.65 -35.48
N ILE A 496 32.98 -11.86 -35.43
CA ILE A 496 34.06 -12.27 -36.35
C ILE A 496 33.83 -13.71 -36.82
N GLN A 497 33.31 -13.85 -38.05
CA GLN A 497 33.55 -14.86 -39.10
C GLN A 497 32.27 -15.01 -39.95
N THR A 498 32.23 -14.96 -41.29
CA THR A 498 33.19 -14.65 -42.36
C THR A 498 32.36 -14.36 -43.63
N LYS A 499 32.68 -13.28 -44.35
CA LYS A 499 32.40 -13.16 -45.80
C LYS A 499 33.43 -13.98 -46.58
N ARG A 500 33.02 -14.45 -47.78
CA ARG A 500 33.75 -15.11 -48.88
C ARG A 500 33.70 -16.65 -48.82
N LYS A 501 33.33 -17.37 -49.87
CA LYS A 501 33.24 -17.08 -51.32
C LYS A 501 31.99 -17.73 -51.90
#